data_AF-A0A5J4YW32-F1
#
_entry.id   AF-A0A5J4YW32-F1
#
_cell.length_a   1.000
_cell.length_b   1.000
_cell.length_c   1.000
_cell.angle_alpha   90.00
_cell.angle_beta   90.00
_cell.angle_gamma   90.00
#
_symmetry.space_group_name_H-M   'P 1'
#
loop_
_entity.id
_entity.type
_entity.pdbx_description
1 polymer ?
#
loop_
_entity_poly.entity_id
_entity_poly.type
_entity_poly.pdbx_seq_one_letter_code
_entity_poly.pdbx_strand_id
1 'polypeptide(L)'
;MGGTAETGEAATAARFIDAAGRGDSELLSELLGREGSDPVHWVDSDTGRNALFVAAENGHVTSVELLLGVLPWNSVDPLTGISAGDVAKNNGHETVFTALVNAGIRTELLLNMMMEDAEPAEDERDGMEEQDDPSISPQAVVNADYLAQKLAFETAASGQEQLVSSERDGVMMGWEKPLMEMHAAVICKNTDSNGERHVLNVGFGLGLVDGFIQSFKPDSHTIIEAHPDVYRHMEQTGWTSKPGVRVLFARWQDVIEQFCDREYTGIFWDTFGEDYREMRNFHDLLPGILRPSVGVYSFFNGLCATSQLFHQVALGVAEIDLKELGMTLQFENVKIRDGVLKEETWAGIKRQYWSLENYSLPICKLP
;
A
#
# COMPACT_ATOMS: atom_id res chain seq x y z
N MET A 1 17.23 -4.69 -45.39
CA MET A 1 16.73 -3.30 -45.36
C MET A 1 16.26 -2.90 -43.95
N GLY A 2 16.93 -3.34 -42.87
CA GLY A 2 16.51 -3.03 -41.48
C GLY A 2 17.19 -1.78 -40.88
N GLY A 3 18.44 -1.51 -41.26
CA GLY A 3 19.26 -0.49 -40.58
C GLY A 3 18.95 0.99 -40.88
N THR A 4 18.03 1.33 -41.77
CA THR A 4 17.64 2.74 -42.04
C THR A 4 16.39 3.17 -41.29
N ALA A 5 15.52 2.22 -40.93
CA ALA A 5 14.30 2.49 -40.16
C ALA A 5 14.63 2.65 -38.67
N GLU A 6 15.45 1.74 -38.11
CA GLU A 6 15.93 1.81 -36.72
C GLU A 6 16.67 3.12 -36.40
N THR A 7 17.45 3.65 -37.36
CA THR A 7 18.15 4.94 -37.18
C THR A 7 17.21 6.14 -37.17
N GLY A 8 16.06 6.05 -37.84
CA GLY A 8 15.06 7.12 -37.89
C GLY A 8 14.19 7.16 -36.63
N GLU A 9 13.85 5.99 -36.10
CA GLU A 9 13.10 5.85 -34.85
C GLU A 9 13.93 6.30 -33.65
N ALA A 10 15.19 5.86 -33.54
CA ALA A 10 16.09 6.31 -32.48
C ALA A 10 16.30 7.84 -32.49
N ALA A 11 16.43 8.45 -33.67
CA ALA A 11 16.53 9.90 -33.80
C ALA A 11 15.21 10.62 -33.40
N THR A 12 14.06 9.99 -33.65
CA THR A 12 12.75 10.51 -33.26
C THR A 12 12.56 10.43 -31.74
N ALA A 13 12.91 9.30 -31.12
CA ALA A 13 12.89 9.12 -29.67
C ALA A 13 13.80 10.15 -28.98
N ALA A 14 15.04 10.31 -29.44
CA ALA A 14 15.96 11.30 -28.89
C ALA A 14 15.40 12.74 -29.01
N ARG A 15 14.81 13.09 -30.15
CA ARG A 15 14.17 14.41 -30.37
C ARG A 15 12.95 14.60 -29.46
N PHE A 16 12.17 13.56 -29.23
CA PHE A 16 10.99 13.59 -28.36
C PHE A 16 11.38 13.82 -26.89
N ILE A 17 12.42 13.11 -26.43
CA ILE A 17 12.95 13.25 -25.07
C ILE A 17 13.61 14.61 -24.85
N ASP A 18 14.36 15.12 -25.84
CA ASP A 18 14.92 16.47 -25.80
C ASP A 18 13.82 17.55 -25.73
N ALA A 19 12.73 17.40 -26.49
CA ALA A 19 11.58 18.30 -26.42
C ALA A 19 10.98 18.31 -25.01
N ALA A 20 10.85 17.14 -24.39
CA ALA A 20 10.37 17.00 -23.01
C ALA A 20 11.30 17.69 -22.00
N GLY A 21 12.62 17.53 -22.13
CA GLY A 21 13.60 18.20 -21.27
C GLY A 21 13.65 19.71 -21.42
N ARG A 22 13.29 20.24 -22.59
CA ARG A 22 13.18 21.69 -22.85
C ARG A 22 11.80 22.28 -22.53
N GLY A 23 10.82 21.44 -22.20
CA GLY A 23 9.43 21.87 -21.96
C GLY A 23 8.70 22.30 -23.24
N ASP A 24 9.17 21.85 -24.41
CA ASP A 24 8.64 22.20 -25.74
C ASP A 24 7.36 21.40 -26.03
N SER A 25 6.27 21.78 -25.34
CA SER A 25 4.97 21.11 -25.43
C SER A 25 4.35 21.17 -26.84
N GLU A 26 4.69 22.18 -27.64
CA GLU A 26 4.26 22.28 -29.04
C GLU A 26 4.92 21.19 -29.88
N LEU A 27 6.25 21.02 -29.76
CA LEU A 27 6.96 19.97 -30.46
C LEU A 27 6.55 18.57 -29.97
N LEU A 28 6.32 18.38 -28.67
CA LEU A 28 5.78 17.12 -28.16
C LEU A 28 4.43 16.80 -28.82
N SER A 29 3.52 17.78 -28.88
CA SER A 29 2.21 17.62 -29.53
C SER A 29 2.33 17.31 -31.03
N GLU A 30 3.23 18.00 -31.74
CA GLU A 30 3.52 17.72 -33.15
C GLU A 30 3.99 16.28 -33.36
N LEU A 31 4.92 15.81 -32.52
CA LEU A 31 5.48 14.46 -32.62
C LEU A 31 4.45 13.39 -32.28
N LEU A 32 3.62 13.60 -31.25
CA LEU A 32 2.52 12.70 -30.90
C LEU A 32 1.46 12.58 -32.01
N GLY A 33 1.24 13.64 -32.78
CA GLY A 33 0.26 13.66 -33.87
C GLY A 33 0.71 12.97 -35.17
N ARG A 34 1.94 12.45 -35.24
CA ARG A 34 2.44 11.76 -36.45
C ARG A 34 1.89 10.33 -36.53
N GLU A 35 1.60 9.88 -37.74
CA GLU A 35 1.16 8.50 -37.98
C GLU A 35 2.26 7.51 -37.58
N GLY A 36 1.90 6.50 -36.78
CA GLY A 36 2.83 5.50 -36.27
C GLY A 36 3.66 5.94 -35.05
N SER A 37 3.34 7.07 -34.41
CA SER A 37 3.98 7.46 -33.16
C SER A 37 3.61 6.50 -32.02
N ASP A 38 4.64 5.92 -31.40
CA ASP A 38 4.52 5.04 -30.24
C ASP A 38 5.49 5.49 -29.13
N PRO A 39 5.13 6.53 -28.36
CA PRO A 39 6.02 7.13 -27.38
C PRO A 39 6.32 6.21 -26.19
N VAL A 40 5.55 5.13 -25.99
CA VAL A 40 5.73 4.20 -24.87
C VAL A 40 7.08 3.49 -24.96
N HIS A 41 7.56 3.23 -26.18
CA HIS A 41 8.85 2.59 -26.43
C HIS A 41 10.01 3.56 -26.64
N TRP A 42 9.75 4.88 -26.59
CA TRP A 42 10.78 5.91 -26.79
C TRP A 42 11.49 6.23 -25.47
N VAL A 43 12.68 5.67 -25.31
CA VAL A 43 13.55 5.84 -24.15
C VAL A 43 14.93 6.34 -24.54
N ASP A 44 15.58 7.02 -23.61
CA ASP A 44 16.97 7.46 -23.75
C ASP A 44 17.90 6.24 -23.81
N SER A 45 18.84 6.21 -24.76
CA SER A 45 19.65 5.02 -25.01
C SER A 45 20.65 4.71 -23.90
N ASP A 46 21.04 5.72 -23.12
CA ASP A 46 22.09 5.59 -22.12
C ASP A 46 21.49 5.31 -20.73
N THR A 47 20.35 5.91 -20.43
CA THR A 47 19.70 5.85 -19.10
C THR A 47 18.43 5.00 -19.08
N GLY A 48 17.81 4.75 -20.23
CA GLY A 48 16.49 4.11 -20.32
C GLY A 48 15.33 4.99 -19.84
N ARG A 49 15.58 6.26 -19.51
CA ARG A 49 14.54 7.20 -19.05
C ARG A 49 13.64 7.61 -20.22
N ASN A 50 12.33 7.67 -19.99
CA ASN A 50 11.38 8.16 -20.99
C ASN A 50 11.15 9.69 -20.87
N ALA A 51 10.41 10.24 -21.83
CA ALA A 51 10.10 11.67 -21.87
C ALA A 51 9.37 12.18 -20.62
N LEU A 52 8.48 11.38 -20.01
CA LEU A 52 7.76 11.79 -18.79
C LEU A 52 8.73 12.01 -17.63
N PHE A 53 9.69 11.11 -17.47
CA PHE A 53 10.73 11.24 -16.44
C PHE A 53 11.54 12.52 -16.64
N VAL A 54 12.01 12.78 -17.86
CA VAL A 54 12.86 13.93 -18.17
C VAL A 54 12.09 15.27 -18.04
N ALA A 55 10.81 15.32 -18.45
CA ALA A 55 9.98 16.50 -18.24
C ALA A 55 9.73 16.75 -16.74
N ALA A 56 9.52 15.69 -15.96
CA ALA A 56 9.27 15.78 -14.53
C ALA A 56 10.51 16.24 -13.76
N GLU A 57 11.68 15.68 -14.09
CA GLU A 57 12.98 16.07 -13.52
C GLU A 57 13.29 17.56 -13.72
N ASN A 58 12.86 18.13 -14.85
CA ASN A 58 13.07 19.54 -15.19
C ASN A 58 11.90 20.48 -14.83
N GLY A 59 10.81 19.97 -14.23
CA GLY A 59 9.72 20.79 -13.74
C GLY A 59 8.72 21.30 -14.79
N HIS A 60 8.68 20.69 -15.97
CA HIS A 60 7.85 21.16 -17.09
C HIS A 60 6.40 20.64 -17.02
N VAL A 61 5.59 21.22 -16.13
CA VAL A 61 4.22 20.76 -15.84
C VAL A 61 3.33 20.59 -17.07
N THR A 62 3.36 21.51 -18.04
CA THR A 62 2.55 21.40 -19.27
C THR A 62 2.98 20.21 -20.14
N SER A 63 4.28 19.92 -20.18
CA SER A 63 4.78 18.74 -20.89
C SER A 63 4.39 17.45 -20.15
N VAL A 64 4.48 17.45 -18.82
CA VAL A 64 4.05 16.31 -17.98
C VAL A 64 2.56 16.01 -18.19
N GLU A 65 1.69 17.01 -18.15
CA GLU A 65 0.25 16.84 -18.36
C GLU A 65 -0.08 16.28 -19.75
N LEU A 66 0.60 16.76 -20.79
CA LEU A 66 0.47 16.22 -22.15
C LEU A 66 0.92 14.75 -22.21
N LEU A 67 2.09 14.45 -21.62
CA LEU A 67 2.68 13.12 -21.66
C LEU A 67 1.87 12.10 -20.86
N LEU A 68 1.22 12.49 -19.76
CA LEU A 68 0.33 11.63 -18.98
C LEU A 68 -0.91 11.15 -19.75
N GLY A 69 -1.22 11.75 -20.90
CA GLY A 69 -2.27 11.25 -21.80
C GLY A 69 -1.84 10.04 -22.64
N VAL A 70 -0.54 9.73 -22.71
CA VAL A 70 0.02 8.70 -23.60
C VAL A 70 1.09 7.83 -22.95
N LEU A 71 1.65 8.25 -21.81
CA LEU A 71 2.65 7.52 -21.04
C LEU A 71 2.12 7.16 -19.65
N PRO A 72 2.54 6.02 -19.09
CA PRO A 72 2.11 5.62 -17.76
C PRO A 72 2.68 6.55 -16.69
N TRP A 73 1.84 6.91 -15.72
CA TRP A 73 2.16 7.86 -14.66
C TRP A 73 3.29 7.37 -13.74
N ASN A 74 3.48 6.05 -13.62
CA ASN A 74 4.43 5.39 -12.74
C ASN A 74 5.83 5.22 -13.35
N SER A 75 6.23 6.15 -14.22
CA SER A 75 7.56 6.14 -14.84
C SER A 75 8.68 6.17 -13.79
N VAL A 76 9.68 5.29 -13.97
CA VAL A 76 10.86 5.16 -13.11
C VAL A 76 12.14 5.21 -13.93
N ASP A 77 13.23 5.62 -13.29
CA ASP A 77 14.57 5.42 -13.80
C ASP A 77 14.94 3.93 -13.68
N PRO A 78 15.20 3.21 -14.79
CA PRO A 78 15.50 1.77 -14.72
C PRO A 78 16.79 1.42 -13.96
N LEU A 79 17.73 2.35 -13.83
CA LEU A 79 19.01 2.13 -13.16
C LEU A 79 18.92 2.33 -11.64
N THR A 80 18.06 3.23 -11.19
CA THR A 80 17.95 3.61 -9.77
C THR A 80 16.65 3.18 -9.11
N GLY A 81 15.60 2.92 -9.89
CA GLY A 81 14.24 2.65 -9.42
C GLY A 81 13.49 3.87 -8.90
N ILE A 82 14.10 5.06 -8.91
CA ILE A 82 13.47 6.30 -8.44
C ILE A 82 12.37 6.70 -9.45
N SER A 83 11.19 7.08 -8.95
CA SER A 83 10.10 7.52 -9.83
C SER A 83 10.29 8.94 -10.34
N ALA A 84 9.67 9.25 -11.49
CA ALA A 84 9.61 10.61 -12.05
C ALA A 84 9.04 11.62 -11.03
N GLY A 85 8.09 11.20 -10.20
CA GLY A 85 7.51 12.02 -9.15
C GLY A 85 8.47 12.26 -7.99
N ASP A 86 9.19 11.24 -7.54
CA ASP A 86 10.18 11.39 -6.47
C ASP A 86 11.30 12.37 -6.89
N VAL A 87 11.78 12.28 -8.14
CA VAL A 87 12.76 13.26 -8.66
C VAL A 87 12.16 14.66 -8.74
N ALA A 88 10.94 14.81 -9.28
CA ALA A 88 10.27 16.11 -9.33
C ALA A 88 10.13 16.74 -7.94
N LYS A 89 9.73 15.94 -6.94
CA LYS A 89 9.58 16.38 -5.55
C LYS A 89 10.93 16.80 -4.95
N ASN A 90 11.97 16.00 -5.14
CA ASN A 90 13.33 16.30 -4.67
C ASN A 90 13.91 17.58 -5.30
N ASN A 91 13.54 17.88 -6.56
CA ASN A 91 13.94 19.11 -7.25
C ASN A 91 13.04 20.32 -6.91
N GLY A 92 12.01 20.15 -6.06
CA GLY A 92 11.10 21.22 -5.64
C GLY A 92 9.98 21.52 -6.65
N HIS A 93 9.72 20.64 -7.61
CA HIS A 93 8.67 20.78 -8.62
C HIS A 93 7.32 20.26 -8.12
N GLU A 94 6.76 20.94 -7.11
CA GLU A 94 5.51 20.54 -6.43
C GLU A 94 4.31 20.40 -7.37
N THR A 95 4.19 21.28 -8.37
CA THR A 95 3.09 21.23 -9.35
C THR A 95 3.17 19.99 -10.24
N VAL A 96 4.37 19.60 -10.66
CA VAL A 96 4.61 18.35 -11.39
C VAL A 96 4.28 17.15 -10.50
N PHE A 97 4.77 17.15 -9.25
CA PHE A 97 4.49 16.06 -8.31
C PHE A 97 2.98 15.87 -8.12
N THR A 98 2.24 16.95 -7.90
CA THR A 98 0.78 16.91 -7.76
C THR A 98 0.09 16.43 -9.04
N ALA A 99 0.56 16.83 -10.23
CA ALA A 99 0.01 16.35 -11.49
C ALA A 99 0.18 14.81 -11.65
N LEU A 100 1.36 14.28 -11.29
CA LEU A 100 1.65 12.86 -11.32
C LEU A 100 0.81 12.08 -10.30
N VAL A 101 0.69 12.56 -9.06
CA VAL A 101 -0.16 11.95 -8.03
C VAL A 101 -1.61 11.89 -8.50
N ASN A 102 -2.16 12.99 -9.00
CA ASN A 102 -3.54 13.04 -9.47
C ASN A 102 -3.78 12.10 -10.66
N ALA A 103 -2.82 11.97 -11.58
CA ALA A 103 -2.91 11.03 -12.69
C ALA A 103 -2.84 9.57 -12.21
N GLY A 104 -1.97 9.29 -11.24
CA GLY A 104 -1.90 7.98 -10.60
C GLY A 104 -3.23 7.59 -9.95
N ILE A 105 -3.77 8.44 -9.07
CA ILE A 105 -5.06 8.18 -8.40
C ILE A 105 -6.17 7.88 -9.41
N ARG A 106 -6.31 8.70 -10.47
CA ARG A 106 -7.32 8.47 -11.51
C ARG A 106 -7.12 7.14 -12.24
N THR A 107 -5.87 6.79 -12.54
CA THR A 107 -5.56 5.55 -13.25
C THR A 107 -5.85 4.34 -12.38
N GLU A 108 -5.39 4.33 -11.13
CA GLU A 108 -5.60 3.22 -10.19
C GLU A 108 -7.10 3.00 -9.91
N LEU A 109 -7.87 4.07 -9.71
CA LEU A 109 -9.34 3.96 -9.56
C LEU A 109 -9.99 3.36 -10.80
N LEU A 110 -9.62 3.82 -12.00
CA LEU A 110 -10.17 3.29 -13.24
C LEU A 110 -9.84 1.81 -13.41
N LEU A 111 -8.59 1.41 -13.11
CA LEU A 111 -8.16 0.02 -13.17
C LEU A 111 -8.92 -0.85 -12.18
N ASN A 112 -9.14 -0.37 -10.95
CA ASN A 112 -9.93 -1.07 -9.94
C ASN A 112 -11.37 -1.30 -10.44
N MET A 113 -12.04 -0.27 -10.96
CA MET A 113 -13.38 -0.40 -11.53
C MET A 113 -13.44 -1.40 -12.70
N MET A 114 -12.44 -1.38 -13.58
CA MET A 114 -12.38 -2.33 -14.71
C MET A 114 -12.13 -3.77 -14.25
N MET A 115 -11.36 -3.97 -13.17
CA MET A 115 -11.13 -5.29 -12.58
C MET A 115 -12.36 -5.82 -11.85
N GLU A 116 -13.22 -4.95 -11.31
CA GLU A 116 -14.50 -5.33 -10.68
C GLU A 116 -15.56 -5.74 -11.70
N ASP A 117 -15.66 -5.03 -12.83
CA ASP A 117 -16.62 -5.32 -13.91
C ASP A 117 -16.23 -6.55 -14.74
N ALA A 118 -14.97 -6.97 -14.68
CA ALA A 118 -14.49 -8.20 -15.28
C ALA A 118 -14.94 -9.41 -14.43
N GLU A 119 -16.21 -9.82 -14.56
CA GLU A 119 -16.63 -11.13 -14.04
C GLU A 119 -15.70 -12.23 -14.57
N PRO A 120 -15.34 -13.25 -13.76
CA PRO A 120 -14.61 -14.39 -14.28
C PRO A 120 -15.47 -14.98 -15.40
N ALA A 121 -14.94 -14.98 -16.62
CA ALA A 121 -15.62 -15.53 -17.78
C ALA A 121 -16.16 -16.92 -17.41
N GLU A 122 -17.50 -17.07 -17.45
CA GLU A 122 -18.11 -18.37 -17.27
C GLU A 122 -17.49 -19.32 -18.30
N ASP A 123 -17.03 -20.43 -17.76
CA ASP A 123 -16.29 -21.53 -18.37
C ASP A 123 -17.04 -22.11 -19.59
N GLU A 124 -17.04 -21.44 -20.74
CA GLU A 124 -17.37 -22.06 -22.04
C GLU A 124 -16.19 -22.94 -22.47
N ARG A 125 -16.06 -24.09 -21.81
CA ARG A 125 -15.24 -25.19 -22.31
C ARG A 125 -15.90 -25.76 -23.56
N ASP A 126 -15.49 -25.26 -24.71
CA ASP A 126 -15.53 -26.08 -25.93
C ASP A 126 -14.20 -25.95 -26.70
N GLY A 127 -13.27 -26.81 -26.31
CA GLY A 127 -12.31 -27.44 -27.22
C GLY A 127 -11.26 -26.56 -27.89
N MET A 128 -10.26 -26.09 -27.14
CA MET A 128 -8.89 -25.97 -27.65
C MET A 128 -7.89 -26.33 -26.53
N GLU A 129 -6.90 -27.15 -26.88
CA GLU A 129 -5.86 -27.65 -25.97
C GLU A 129 -5.05 -26.48 -25.38
N GLU A 130 -5.27 -26.20 -24.09
CA GLU A 130 -4.50 -25.23 -23.32
C GLU A 130 -3.11 -25.78 -23.00
N GLN A 131 -2.07 -24.99 -23.32
CA GLN A 131 -0.77 -25.12 -22.68
C GLN A 131 -0.89 -24.48 -21.30
N ASP A 132 -0.80 -25.31 -20.27
CA ASP A 132 -0.80 -24.94 -18.86
C ASP A 132 0.24 -23.83 -18.55
N ASP A 133 -0.23 -22.60 -18.30
CA ASP A 133 0.48 -21.64 -17.44
C ASP A 133 -0.11 -21.79 -16.02
N PRO A 134 0.67 -22.30 -15.04
CA PRO A 134 0.14 -22.63 -13.72
C PRO A 134 -0.14 -21.42 -12.81
N SER A 135 -0.08 -20.18 -13.30
CA SER A 135 -0.04 -18.98 -12.44
C SER A 135 -1.36 -18.25 -12.19
N ILE A 136 -2.51 -18.65 -12.75
CA ILE A 136 -3.78 -17.97 -12.44
C ILE A 136 -4.90 -18.99 -12.20
N SER A 137 -5.05 -19.43 -10.95
CA SER A 137 -6.28 -20.09 -10.49
C SER A 137 -7.18 -19.05 -9.79
N PRO A 138 -8.46 -18.89 -10.17
CA PRO A 138 -9.40 -17.94 -9.56
C PRO A 138 -9.74 -18.21 -8.08
N GLN A 139 -9.19 -19.28 -7.48
CA GLN A 139 -9.44 -19.70 -6.10
C GLN A 139 -8.21 -19.58 -5.19
N ALA A 140 -7.11 -18.97 -5.65
CA ALA A 140 -5.91 -18.83 -4.83
C ALA A 140 -6.19 -17.96 -3.60
N VAL A 141 -6.05 -18.54 -2.41
CA VAL A 141 -6.09 -17.79 -1.15
C VAL A 141 -4.88 -16.85 -1.12
N VAL A 142 -5.12 -15.54 -1.15
CA VAL A 142 -4.09 -14.50 -1.35
C VAL A 142 -2.91 -14.63 -0.39
N ASN A 143 -3.17 -14.99 0.88
CA ASN A 143 -2.16 -15.14 1.91
C ASN A 143 -1.73 -16.60 2.19
N ALA A 144 -2.08 -17.56 1.32
CA ALA A 144 -1.78 -18.99 1.54
C ALA A 144 -0.29 -19.27 1.72
N ASP A 145 0.55 -18.64 0.88
CA ASP A 145 2.00 -18.80 0.95
C ASP A 145 2.55 -18.29 2.27
N TYR A 146 2.07 -17.15 2.74
CA TYR A 146 2.44 -16.61 4.06
C TYR A 146 2.02 -17.55 5.19
N LEU A 147 0.78 -18.05 5.19
CA LEU A 147 0.25 -18.93 6.23
C LEU A 147 0.95 -20.31 6.29
N ALA A 148 1.56 -20.73 5.18
CA ALA A 148 2.35 -21.96 5.10
C ALA A 148 3.80 -21.78 5.57
N GLN A 149 4.30 -20.55 5.64
CA GLN A 149 5.68 -20.27 6.05
C GLN A 149 5.91 -20.49 7.55
N LYS A 150 7.18 -20.68 7.91
CA LYS A 150 7.60 -20.68 9.31
C LYS A 150 8.01 -19.27 9.71
N LEU A 151 7.48 -18.80 10.83
CA LEU A 151 7.88 -17.52 11.39
C LEU A 151 8.84 -17.71 12.57
N ALA A 152 9.81 -16.83 12.67
CA ALA A 152 10.74 -16.76 13.77
C ALA A 152 10.52 -15.46 14.56
N PHE A 153 10.34 -15.60 15.87
CA PHE A 153 10.40 -14.51 16.83
C PHE A 153 11.86 -14.33 17.22
N GLU A 154 12.48 -13.24 16.80
CA GLU A 154 13.90 -12.96 16.98
C GLU A 154 14.10 -11.64 17.73
N THR A 155 15.32 -11.45 18.25
CA THR A 155 15.79 -10.16 18.73
C THR A 155 16.89 -9.68 17.80
N ALA A 156 16.67 -8.55 17.13
CA ALA A 156 17.65 -7.92 16.26
C ALA A 156 18.90 -7.50 17.04
N ALA A 157 19.99 -7.21 16.32
CA ALA A 157 21.23 -6.70 16.93
C ALA A 157 21.01 -5.36 17.68
N SER A 158 19.99 -4.59 17.30
CA SER A 158 19.55 -3.37 17.98
C SER A 158 18.88 -3.63 19.35
N GLY A 159 18.58 -4.90 19.68
CA GLY A 159 17.82 -5.30 20.86
C GLY A 159 16.30 -5.24 20.68
N GLN A 160 15.81 -4.89 19.48
CA GLN A 160 14.39 -4.86 19.17
C GLN A 160 13.87 -6.25 18.80
N GLU A 161 12.65 -6.56 19.22
CA GLU A 161 11.94 -7.77 18.78
C GLU A 161 11.55 -7.65 17.30
N GLN A 162 11.63 -8.75 16.57
CA GLN A 162 11.22 -8.83 15.18
C GLN A 162 10.54 -10.18 14.91
N LEU A 163 9.49 -10.15 14.10
CA LEU A 163 8.83 -11.32 13.54
C LEU A 163 9.23 -11.41 12.08
N VAL A 164 9.90 -12.50 11.71
CA VAL A 164 10.44 -12.68 10.36
C VAL A 164 9.98 -13.99 9.76
N SER A 165 9.71 -14.00 8.46
CA SER A 165 9.35 -15.20 7.75
C SER A 165 10.57 -16.08 7.43
N SER A 166 10.33 -17.31 6.98
CA SER A 166 11.38 -18.21 6.51
C SER A 166 12.11 -17.66 5.28
N GLU A 167 11.47 -16.77 4.53
CA GLU A 167 12.10 -16.03 3.43
C GLU A 167 12.83 -14.76 3.88
N ARG A 168 12.89 -14.47 5.18
CA ARG A 168 13.44 -13.24 5.77
C ARG A 168 12.66 -11.98 5.41
N ASP A 169 11.38 -12.09 5.08
CA ASP A 169 10.52 -10.91 5.06
C ASP A 169 10.26 -10.44 6.50
N GLY A 170 10.37 -9.13 6.73
CA GLY A 170 10.00 -8.51 8.01
C GLY A 170 8.48 -8.45 8.10
N VAL A 171 7.90 -9.35 8.89
CA VAL A 171 6.44 -9.45 9.09
C VAL A 171 5.95 -8.39 10.07
N MET A 172 6.72 -8.18 11.14
CA MET A 172 6.48 -7.12 12.13
C MET A 172 7.82 -6.75 12.76
N MET A 173 8.15 -5.45 12.82
CA MET A 173 9.45 -5.02 13.30
C MET A 173 9.34 -4.07 14.51
N GLY A 174 10.20 -4.25 15.51
CA GLY A 174 10.15 -3.46 16.74
C GLY A 174 10.40 -1.96 16.59
N TRP A 175 10.90 -1.50 15.43
CA TRP A 175 11.02 -0.06 15.14
C TRP A 175 9.66 0.64 15.01
N GLU A 176 8.61 -0.11 14.66
CA GLU A 176 7.25 0.39 14.46
C GLU A 176 6.54 0.70 15.78
N LYS A 177 7.11 0.28 16.92
CA LYS A 177 6.50 0.42 18.25
C LYS A 177 5.95 1.83 18.56
N PRO A 178 6.65 2.94 18.26
CA PRO A 178 6.07 4.28 18.48
C PRO A 178 4.83 4.54 17.61
N LEU A 179 4.77 4.01 16.39
CA LEU A 179 3.60 4.10 15.51
C LEU A 179 2.42 3.31 16.08
N MET A 180 2.68 2.11 16.58
CA MET A 180 1.67 1.26 17.24
C MET A 180 1.09 1.92 18.50
N GLU A 181 1.89 2.65 19.26
CA GLU A 181 1.42 3.44 20.40
C GLU A 181 0.43 4.55 19.96
N MET A 182 0.76 5.26 18.89
CA MET A 182 -0.12 6.32 18.35
C MET A 182 -1.42 5.75 17.78
N HIS A 183 -1.36 4.63 17.06
CA HIS A 183 -2.56 3.90 16.61
C HIS A 183 -3.46 3.52 17.77
N ALA A 184 -2.92 2.87 18.79
CA ALA A 184 -3.66 2.48 19.98
C ALA A 184 -4.29 3.70 20.68
N ALA A 185 -3.55 4.83 20.78
CA ALA A 185 -4.07 6.05 21.39
C ALA A 185 -5.25 6.65 20.62
N VAL A 186 -5.21 6.60 19.29
CA VAL A 186 -6.29 7.11 18.42
C VAL A 186 -7.54 6.24 18.52
N ILE A 187 -7.41 4.92 18.37
CA ILE A 187 -8.55 4.00 18.36
C ILE A 187 -9.16 3.78 19.76
N CYS A 188 -8.39 3.96 20.83
CA CYS A 188 -8.87 3.83 22.21
C CYS A 188 -9.33 5.17 22.82
N LYS A 189 -9.37 6.25 22.04
CA LYS A 189 -9.67 7.60 22.54
C LYS A 189 -11.08 7.73 23.10
N ASN A 190 -12.05 7.11 22.44
CA ASN A 190 -13.47 7.27 22.74
C ASN A 190 -14.04 6.05 23.47
N THR A 191 -15.17 6.27 24.13
CA THR A 191 -16.03 5.23 24.71
C THR A 191 -17.42 5.36 24.12
N ASP A 192 -18.24 4.32 24.26
CA ASP A 192 -19.63 4.39 23.89
C ASP A 192 -20.53 5.10 24.93
N SER A 193 -21.85 5.05 24.72
CA SER A 193 -22.85 5.66 25.61
C SER A 193 -22.87 5.09 27.03
N ASN A 194 -22.36 3.87 27.23
CA ASN A 194 -22.23 3.23 28.53
C ASN A 194 -20.87 3.54 29.17
N GLY A 195 -19.99 4.26 28.48
CA GLY A 195 -18.61 4.48 28.90
C GLY A 195 -17.69 3.30 28.61
N GLU A 196 -18.12 2.36 27.76
CA GLU A 196 -17.36 1.14 27.45
C GLU A 196 -16.48 1.32 26.20
N ARG A 197 -15.37 0.60 26.17
CA ARG A 197 -14.45 0.49 25.03
C ARG A 197 -14.45 -0.92 24.46
N HIS A 198 -14.85 -1.00 23.19
CA HIS A 198 -14.83 -2.25 22.42
C HIS A 198 -13.86 -2.07 21.26
N VAL A 199 -12.73 -2.77 21.30
CA VAL A 199 -11.66 -2.61 20.31
C VAL A 199 -11.46 -3.91 19.53
N LEU A 200 -11.36 -3.81 18.21
CA LEU A 200 -10.98 -4.89 17.30
C LEU A 200 -9.57 -4.65 16.77
N ASN A 201 -8.73 -5.68 16.79
CA ASN A 201 -7.47 -5.72 16.06
C ASN A 201 -7.51 -6.88 15.05
N VAL A 202 -7.11 -6.62 13.81
CA VAL A 202 -6.95 -7.63 12.75
C VAL A 202 -5.48 -7.72 12.37
N GLY A 203 -4.84 -8.82 12.82
CA GLY A 203 -3.39 -9.02 12.74
C GLY A 203 -2.71 -8.74 14.08
N PHE A 204 -2.22 -9.79 14.75
CA PHE A 204 -1.55 -9.65 16.05
C PHE A 204 -0.06 -9.34 15.91
N GLY A 205 0.63 -10.03 14.99
CA GLY A 205 2.07 -9.87 14.78
C GLY A 205 2.90 -10.10 16.06
N LEU A 206 3.56 -9.05 16.55
CA LEU A 206 4.32 -9.06 17.81
C LEU A 206 3.47 -8.67 19.04
N GLY A 207 2.19 -8.34 18.87
CA GLY A 207 1.33 -7.85 19.94
C GLY A 207 1.68 -6.45 20.44
N LEU A 208 2.37 -5.64 19.62
CA LEU A 208 2.82 -4.29 19.99
C LEU A 208 1.63 -3.36 20.21
N VAL A 209 0.75 -3.24 19.20
CA VAL A 209 -0.47 -2.43 19.28
C VAL A 209 -1.41 -2.96 20.37
N ASP A 210 -1.56 -4.28 20.47
CA ASP A 210 -2.39 -4.94 21.47
C ASP A 210 -1.93 -4.60 22.89
N GLY A 211 -0.62 -4.57 23.13
CA GLY A 211 -0.05 -4.18 24.41
C GLY A 211 -0.45 -2.76 24.81
N PHE A 212 -0.42 -1.83 23.86
CA PHE A 212 -0.87 -0.46 24.08
C PHE A 212 -2.38 -0.37 24.23
N ILE A 213 -3.18 -1.07 23.41
CA ILE A 213 -4.63 -1.15 23.56
C ILE A 213 -5.00 -1.60 24.98
N GLN A 214 -4.37 -2.67 25.48
CA GLN A 214 -4.61 -3.18 26.84
C GLN A 214 -4.26 -2.19 27.94
N SER A 215 -3.32 -1.26 27.70
CA SER A 215 -2.99 -0.20 28.66
C SER A 215 -4.15 0.80 28.87
N PHE A 216 -5.05 0.94 27.87
CA PHE A 216 -6.28 1.73 27.97
C PHE A 216 -7.42 0.99 28.68
N LYS A 217 -7.20 -0.27 29.09
CA LYS A 217 -8.18 -1.12 29.81
C LYS A 217 -9.54 -1.17 29.08
N PRO A 218 -9.59 -1.68 27.84
CA PRO A 218 -10.85 -1.82 27.12
C PRO A 218 -11.73 -2.84 27.82
N ASP A 219 -13.05 -2.66 27.70
CA ASP A 219 -14.05 -3.60 28.20
C ASP A 219 -14.10 -4.87 27.33
N SER A 220 -13.81 -4.75 26.04
CA SER A 220 -13.61 -5.86 25.12
C SER A 220 -12.46 -5.57 24.15
N HIS A 221 -11.60 -6.55 23.95
CA HIS A 221 -10.51 -6.53 23.00
C HIS A 221 -10.54 -7.80 22.14
N THR A 222 -11.07 -7.70 20.92
CA THR A 222 -11.11 -8.83 19.97
C THR A 222 -9.87 -8.76 19.09
N ILE A 223 -9.15 -9.87 18.96
CA ILE A 223 -7.96 -9.98 18.13
C ILE A 223 -8.18 -11.12 17.14
N ILE A 224 -8.06 -10.83 15.85
CA ILE A 224 -8.08 -11.84 14.77
C ILE A 224 -6.64 -12.13 14.37
N GLU A 225 -6.24 -13.39 14.41
CA GLU A 225 -4.90 -13.83 14.01
C GLU A 225 -4.99 -15.09 13.17
N ALA A 226 -4.38 -15.07 11.99
CA ALA A 226 -4.48 -16.16 11.02
C ALA A 226 -3.29 -17.12 11.06
N HIS A 227 -2.11 -16.64 11.45
CA HIS A 227 -0.87 -17.39 11.32
C HIS A 227 -0.67 -18.37 12.50
N PRO A 228 -0.50 -19.68 12.25
CA PRO A 228 -0.43 -20.70 13.32
C PRO A 228 0.74 -20.53 14.28
N ASP A 229 1.91 -20.08 13.79
CA ASP A 229 3.06 -19.82 14.66
C ASP A 229 2.88 -18.57 15.55
N VAL A 230 2.12 -17.55 15.08
CA VAL A 230 1.80 -16.35 15.87
C VAL A 230 0.78 -16.71 16.94
N TYR A 231 -0.28 -17.44 16.57
CA TYR A 231 -1.27 -17.91 17.54
C TYR A 231 -0.64 -18.77 18.65
N ARG A 232 0.27 -19.69 18.31
CA ARG A 232 1.01 -20.47 19.32
C ARG A 232 1.83 -19.57 20.25
N HIS A 233 2.45 -18.53 19.72
CA HIS A 233 3.16 -17.54 20.54
C HIS A 233 2.20 -16.79 21.47
N MET A 234 1.01 -16.42 21.01
CA MET A 234 -0.04 -15.83 21.85
C MET A 234 -0.44 -16.75 23.00
N GLU A 235 -0.60 -18.05 22.76
CA GLU A 235 -0.90 -19.03 23.82
C GLU A 235 0.25 -19.10 24.84
N GLN A 236 1.49 -19.21 24.37
CA GLN A 236 2.68 -19.33 25.22
C GLN A 236 2.92 -18.11 26.11
N THR A 237 2.59 -16.92 25.61
CA THR A 237 2.75 -15.64 26.32
C THR A 237 1.50 -15.25 27.11
N GLY A 238 0.46 -16.11 27.12
CA GLY A 238 -0.75 -15.94 27.91
C GLY A 238 -1.74 -14.91 27.36
N TRP A 239 -1.58 -14.45 26.12
CA TRP A 239 -2.48 -13.48 25.48
C TRP A 239 -3.91 -14.00 25.38
N THR A 240 -4.09 -15.28 25.08
CA THR A 240 -5.41 -15.93 24.97
C THR A 240 -6.18 -15.99 26.29
N SER A 241 -5.51 -15.74 27.41
CA SER A 241 -6.10 -15.77 28.77
C SER A 241 -6.17 -14.38 29.42
N LYS A 242 -5.79 -13.31 28.72
CA LYS A 242 -5.82 -11.95 29.28
C LYS A 242 -7.26 -11.49 29.53
N PRO A 243 -7.52 -10.74 30.62
CA PRO A 243 -8.84 -10.18 30.88
C PRO A 243 -9.36 -9.32 29.72
N GLY A 244 -10.61 -9.52 29.32
CA GLY A 244 -11.25 -8.76 28.24
C GLY A 244 -10.77 -9.12 26.83
N VAL A 245 -9.80 -10.02 26.67
CA VAL A 245 -9.28 -10.44 25.36
C VAL A 245 -10.06 -11.64 24.82
N ARG A 246 -10.53 -11.53 23.58
CA ARG A 246 -11.12 -12.61 22.78
C ARG A 246 -10.26 -12.81 21.54
N VAL A 247 -9.62 -13.97 21.39
CA VAL A 247 -8.81 -14.28 20.21
C VAL A 247 -9.61 -15.15 19.24
N LEU A 248 -9.68 -14.74 17.99
CA LEU A 248 -10.24 -15.51 16.87
C LEU A 248 -9.08 -16.02 16.01
N PHE A 249 -8.78 -17.32 16.12
CA PHE A 249 -7.71 -17.96 15.35
C PHE A 249 -8.22 -18.42 13.99
N ALA A 250 -8.15 -17.53 13.01
CA ALA A 250 -8.56 -17.74 11.63
C ALA A 250 -8.15 -16.54 10.77
N ARG A 251 -8.29 -16.66 9.45
CA ARG A 251 -8.33 -15.47 8.60
C ARG A 251 -9.59 -14.68 8.88
N TRP A 252 -9.54 -13.36 8.77
CA TRP A 252 -10.69 -12.50 9.05
C TRP A 252 -11.88 -12.81 8.14
N GLN A 253 -11.62 -13.17 6.88
CA GLN A 253 -12.62 -13.60 5.90
C GLN A 253 -13.47 -14.78 6.40
N ASP A 254 -12.86 -15.69 7.17
CA ASP A 254 -13.51 -16.91 7.64
C ASP A 254 -14.30 -16.72 8.94
N VAL A 255 -14.17 -15.55 9.60
CA VAL A 255 -14.78 -15.27 10.91
C VAL A 255 -15.61 -13.99 10.95
N ILE A 256 -15.99 -13.45 9.79
CA ILE A 256 -16.83 -12.25 9.65
C ILE A 256 -18.04 -12.30 10.60
N GLU A 257 -18.83 -13.39 10.56
CA GLU A 257 -20.02 -13.54 11.42
C GLU A 257 -19.70 -13.47 12.93
N GLN A 258 -18.47 -13.82 13.33
CA GLN A 258 -18.09 -13.89 14.74
C GLN A 258 -17.67 -12.54 15.32
N PHE A 259 -17.10 -11.64 14.50
CA PHE A 259 -16.68 -10.30 14.95
C PHE A 259 -17.66 -9.20 14.51
N CYS A 260 -18.49 -9.43 13.48
CA CYS A 260 -19.62 -8.55 13.14
C CYS A 260 -20.80 -8.69 14.13
N ASP A 261 -20.62 -9.36 15.26
CA ASP A 261 -21.63 -9.52 16.31
C ASP A 261 -21.89 -8.23 17.13
N ARG A 262 -21.09 -7.18 16.89
CA ARG A 262 -21.14 -5.90 17.61
C ARG A 262 -20.54 -4.75 16.81
N GLU A 263 -20.76 -3.54 17.33
CA GLU A 263 -20.05 -2.34 16.93
C GLU A 263 -18.87 -2.01 17.86
N TYR A 264 -17.75 -1.64 17.27
CA TYR A 264 -16.49 -1.29 17.93
C TYR A 264 -16.29 0.22 18.05
N THR A 265 -15.79 0.67 19.20
CA THR A 265 -15.34 2.06 19.41
C THR A 265 -13.97 2.33 18.78
N GLY A 266 -13.19 1.27 18.53
CA GLY A 266 -11.89 1.33 17.88
C GLY A 266 -11.63 0.09 17.03
N ILE A 267 -11.10 0.27 15.82
CA ILE A 267 -10.68 -0.84 14.95
C ILE A 267 -9.26 -0.55 14.44
N PHE A 268 -8.38 -1.55 14.53
CA PHE A 268 -7.04 -1.51 13.95
C PHE A 268 -6.86 -2.65 12.94
N TRP A 269 -6.22 -2.35 11.81
CA TRP A 269 -5.90 -3.30 10.75
C TRP A 269 -4.41 -3.28 10.43
N ASP A 270 -3.75 -4.43 10.55
CA ASP A 270 -2.32 -4.62 10.28
C ASP A 270 -2.03 -6.07 9.93
N THR A 271 -2.50 -6.48 8.75
CA THR A 271 -2.34 -7.86 8.24
C THR A 271 -1.08 -8.01 7.39
N PHE A 272 -0.71 -9.26 7.08
CA PHE A 272 0.45 -9.57 6.26
C PHE A 272 0.12 -10.59 5.18
N GLY A 273 0.75 -10.46 4.01
CA GLY A 273 0.53 -11.35 2.87
C GLY A 273 -0.79 -11.10 2.12
N GLU A 274 -1.40 -9.93 2.35
CA GLU A 274 -2.63 -9.48 1.70
C GLU A 274 -2.35 -8.22 0.86
N ASP A 275 -3.08 -8.05 -0.24
CA ASP A 275 -2.96 -6.87 -1.10
C ASP A 275 -4.02 -5.81 -0.73
N TYR A 276 -4.00 -4.67 -1.43
CA TYR A 276 -4.93 -3.57 -1.18
C TYR A 276 -6.41 -3.96 -1.40
N ARG A 277 -6.71 -4.96 -2.23
CA ARG A 277 -8.08 -5.40 -2.46
C ARG A 277 -8.66 -6.06 -1.22
N GLU A 278 -7.88 -6.85 -0.50
CA GLU A 278 -8.31 -7.44 0.77
C GLU A 278 -8.57 -6.36 1.84
N MET A 279 -7.74 -5.32 1.87
CA MET A 279 -7.95 -4.16 2.73
C MET A 279 -9.26 -3.44 2.40
N ARG A 280 -9.57 -3.25 1.10
CA ARG A 280 -10.84 -2.66 0.66
C ARG A 280 -12.05 -3.55 0.97
N ASN A 281 -11.94 -4.87 0.76
CA ASN A 281 -12.97 -5.84 1.14
C ASN A 281 -13.29 -5.77 2.64
N PHE A 282 -12.27 -5.50 3.49
CA PHE A 282 -12.53 -5.23 4.90
C PHE A 282 -13.16 -3.86 5.15
N HIS A 283 -12.75 -2.82 4.41
CA HIS A 283 -13.37 -1.49 4.54
C HIS A 283 -14.87 -1.54 4.31
N ASP A 284 -15.36 -2.39 3.39
CA ASP A 284 -16.80 -2.59 3.13
C ASP A 284 -17.58 -3.06 4.37
N LEU A 285 -16.91 -3.67 5.35
CA LEU A 285 -17.53 -4.08 6.62
C LEU A 285 -17.66 -2.91 7.60
N LEU A 286 -16.80 -1.87 7.50
CA LEU A 286 -16.68 -0.79 8.49
C LEU A 286 -18.00 -0.07 8.78
N PRO A 287 -18.88 0.26 7.81
CA PRO A 287 -20.17 0.89 8.11
C PRO A 287 -21.07 0.05 9.02
N GLY A 288 -20.91 -1.28 9.03
CA GLY A 288 -21.69 -2.20 9.86
C GLY A 288 -21.08 -2.52 11.22
N ILE A 289 -19.77 -2.30 11.40
CA ILE A 289 -19.04 -2.71 12.63
C ILE A 289 -18.35 -1.56 13.36
N LEU A 290 -18.19 -0.38 12.75
CA LEU A 290 -17.64 0.78 13.41
C LEU A 290 -18.77 1.56 14.08
N ARG A 291 -18.63 1.87 15.37
CA ARG A 291 -19.71 2.54 16.12
C ARG A 291 -19.96 3.95 15.58
N PRO A 292 -21.20 4.31 15.23
CA PRO A 292 -21.52 5.66 14.75
C PRO A 292 -21.08 6.77 15.71
N SER A 293 -20.59 7.88 15.15
CA SER A 293 -20.17 9.11 15.84
C SER A 293 -19.00 9.02 16.84
N VAL A 294 -18.65 7.84 17.36
CA VAL A 294 -17.54 7.66 18.32
C VAL A 294 -16.46 6.70 17.83
N GLY A 295 -16.78 5.81 16.91
CA GLY A 295 -15.87 4.80 16.38
C GLY A 295 -14.72 5.45 15.60
N VAL A 296 -13.51 4.93 15.82
CA VAL A 296 -12.32 5.31 15.04
C VAL A 296 -11.68 4.07 14.46
N TYR A 297 -11.47 4.09 13.14
CA TYR A 297 -10.71 3.07 12.43
C TYR A 297 -9.33 3.61 12.07
N SER A 298 -8.31 2.78 12.23
CA SER A 298 -6.95 3.05 11.81
C SER A 298 -6.29 1.78 11.25
N PHE A 299 -5.24 1.93 10.47
CA PHE A 299 -4.50 0.81 9.88
C PHE A 299 -3.01 1.12 9.80
N PHE A 300 -2.16 0.08 9.80
CA PHE A 300 -0.76 0.28 9.45
C PHE A 300 -0.63 0.65 7.98
N ASN A 301 -0.15 1.87 7.73
CA ASN A 301 -0.14 2.46 6.40
C ASN A 301 1.22 2.26 5.72
N GLY A 302 1.55 1.01 5.44
CA GLY A 302 2.77 0.60 4.72
C GLY A 302 2.68 0.71 3.19
N LEU A 303 1.56 1.18 2.65
CA LEU A 303 1.25 1.13 1.21
C LEU A 303 2.30 1.88 0.39
N CYS A 304 3.08 1.17 -0.42
CA CYS A 304 4.11 1.77 -1.29
C CYS A 304 5.11 2.67 -0.55
N ALA A 305 5.42 2.40 0.72
CA ALA A 305 6.21 3.26 1.60
C ALA A 305 7.73 3.32 1.29
N THR A 306 8.12 2.97 0.06
CA THR A 306 9.48 3.12 -0.47
C THR A 306 9.59 4.14 -1.61
N SER A 307 8.47 4.69 -2.08
CA SER A 307 8.40 5.77 -3.08
C SER A 307 7.37 6.80 -2.63
N GLN A 308 7.73 8.08 -2.63
CA GLN A 308 6.84 9.15 -2.18
C GLN A 308 5.69 9.33 -3.17
N LEU A 309 5.95 9.25 -4.47
CA LEU A 309 4.91 9.29 -5.50
C LEU A 309 3.90 8.16 -5.29
N PHE A 310 4.37 6.91 -5.21
CA PHE A 310 3.47 5.75 -5.11
C PHE A 310 2.72 5.71 -3.79
N HIS A 311 3.37 6.10 -2.68
CA HIS A 311 2.70 6.23 -1.40
C HIS A 311 1.57 7.26 -1.46
N GLN A 312 1.82 8.47 -1.99
CA GLN A 312 0.79 9.51 -2.10
C GLN A 312 -0.38 9.12 -3.02
N VAL A 313 -0.11 8.36 -4.09
CA VAL A 313 -1.18 7.79 -4.92
C VAL A 313 -2.02 6.80 -4.11
N ALA A 314 -1.39 5.87 -3.39
CA ALA A 314 -2.09 4.91 -2.54
C ALA A 314 -2.94 5.59 -1.45
N LEU A 315 -2.45 6.68 -0.83
CA LEU A 315 -3.24 7.45 0.13
C LEU A 315 -4.49 8.07 -0.50
N GLY A 316 -4.36 8.62 -1.71
CA GLY A 316 -5.48 9.24 -2.41
C GLY A 316 -6.53 8.23 -2.87
N VAL A 317 -6.11 7.03 -3.28
CA VAL A 317 -7.02 5.91 -3.58
C VAL A 317 -7.77 5.49 -2.30
N ALA A 318 -7.06 5.26 -1.20
CA ALA A 318 -7.68 4.90 0.09
C ALA A 318 -8.64 5.97 0.62
N GLU A 319 -8.31 7.25 0.43
CA GLU A 319 -9.20 8.36 0.81
C GLU A 319 -10.51 8.32 0.01
N ILE A 320 -10.44 8.07 -1.30
CA ILE A 320 -11.62 8.03 -2.18
C ILE A 320 -12.47 6.80 -1.86
N ASP A 321 -11.88 5.62 -1.75
CA ASP A 321 -12.60 4.38 -1.44
C ASP A 321 -13.36 4.48 -0.10
N LEU A 322 -12.70 4.95 0.96
CA LEU A 322 -13.35 5.15 2.27
C LEU A 322 -14.42 6.25 2.22
N LYS A 323 -14.24 7.28 1.38
CA LYS A 323 -15.23 8.34 1.19
C LYS A 323 -16.48 7.84 0.47
N GLU A 324 -16.36 6.89 -0.44
CA GLU A 324 -17.51 6.24 -1.09
C GLU A 324 -18.37 5.46 -0.08
N LEU A 325 -17.76 4.92 0.97
CA LEU A 325 -18.44 4.33 2.13
C LEU A 325 -19.01 5.37 3.10
N GLY A 326 -18.94 6.66 2.76
CA GLY A 326 -19.41 7.78 3.58
C GLY A 326 -18.50 8.13 4.75
N MET A 327 -17.28 7.58 4.81
CA MET A 327 -16.33 7.83 5.90
C MET A 327 -15.43 9.02 5.58
N THR A 328 -14.83 9.61 6.63
CA THR A 328 -13.76 10.59 6.48
C THR A 328 -12.43 9.94 6.84
N LEU A 329 -11.43 10.06 5.97
CA LEU A 329 -10.04 9.69 6.26
C LEU A 329 -9.20 10.97 6.42
N GLN A 330 -8.47 11.06 7.53
CA GLN A 330 -7.49 12.12 7.76
C GLN A 330 -6.13 11.48 8.08
N PHE A 331 -5.04 12.15 7.69
CA PHE A 331 -3.70 11.71 8.02
C PHE A 331 -3.01 12.68 8.97
N GLU A 332 -2.55 12.20 10.12
CA GLU A 332 -1.59 12.93 10.94
C GLU A 332 -0.17 12.61 10.48
N ASN A 333 0.62 13.63 10.16
CA ASN A 333 1.98 13.44 9.68
C ASN A 333 2.95 13.22 10.86
N VAL A 334 3.58 12.05 10.91
CA VAL A 334 4.48 11.64 11.99
C VAL A 334 5.89 11.51 11.44
N LYS A 335 6.81 12.36 11.90
CA LYS A 335 8.23 12.20 11.56
C LYS A 335 8.80 10.93 12.21
N ILE A 336 9.34 10.02 11.42
CA ILE A 336 10.07 8.86 11.95
C ILE A 336 11.40 9.36 12.50
N ARG A 337 11.73 8.94 13.73
CA ARG A 337 12.92 9.46 14.43
C ARG A 337 14.18 9.19 13.63
N ASP A 338 15.05 10.19 13.57
CA ASP A 338 16.32 10.10 12.87
C ASP A 338 17.15 8.92 13.41
N GLY A 339 17.67 8.12 12.48
CA GLY A 339 18.50 6.97 12.82
C GLY A 339 17.75 5.69 13.21
N VAL A 340 16.42 5.65 13.12
CA VAL A 340 15.61 4.43 13.28
C VAL A 340 15.61 3.55 12.03
N LEU A 341 15.67 4.14 10.83
CA LEU A 341 15.57 3.41 9.55
C LEU A 341 16.93 3.29 8.87
N LYS A 342 17.96 2.85 9.61
CA LYS A 342 19.31 2.65 9.05
C LYS A 342 19.46 1.26 8.46
N GLU A 343 20.58 1.03 7.77
CA GLU A 343 20.96 -0.27 7.24
C GLU A 343 20.92 -1.38 8.31
N GLU A 344 21.30 -1.07 9.56
CA GLU A 344 21.27 -2.04 10.65
C GLU A 344 19.85 -2.49 11.04
N THR A 345 18.84 -1.65 10.82
CA THR A 345 17.42 -1.99 11.05
C THR A 345 16.95 -3.09 10.11
N TRP A 346 17.54 -3.13 8.91
CA TRP A 346 17.20 -4.08 7.86
C TRP A 346 18.20 -5.25 7.80
N ALA A 347 19.14 -5.33 8.74
CA ALA A 347 20.16 -6.38 8.75
C ALA A 347 19.52 -7.77 8.86
N GLY A 348 19.72 -8.60 7.82
CA GLY A 348 19.14 -9.94 7.76
C GLY A 348 17.66 -9.97 7.35
N ILE A 349 17.11 -8.86 6.87
CA ILE A 349 15.77 -8.76 6.27
C ILE A 349 15.94 -8.69 4.74
N LYS A 350 15.14 -9.48 4.01
CA LYS A 350 15.20 -9.65 2.55
C LYS A 350 14.97 -8.34 1.80
N ARG A 351 14.00 -7.54 2.25
CA ARG A 351 13.59 -6.29 1.62
C ARG A 351 13.24 -5.24 2.67
N GLN A 352 13.74 -4.03 2.46
CA GLN A 352 13.27 -2.84 3.15
C GLN A 352 11.87 -2.49 2.62
N TYR A 353 10.86 -2.49 3.49
CA TYR A 353 9.49 -2.12 3.12
C TYR A 353 9.15 -0.65 3.44
N TRP A 354 10.07 0.08 4.08
CA TRP A 354 9.86 1.48 4.45
C TRP A 354 11.12 2.31 4.25
N SER A 355 11.06 3.41 3.49
CA SER A 355 12.16 4.39 3.34
C SER A 355 11.75 5.85 3.50
N LEU A 356 10.46 6.15 3.66
CA LEU A 356 9.97 7.52 3.79
C LEU A 356 10.32 8.15 5.14
N GLU A 357 10.60 9.45 5.16
CA GLU A 357 10.92 10.18 6.40
C GLU A 357 9.74 10.33 7.36
N ASN A 358 8.53 10.35 6.81
CA ASN A 358 7.32 10.55 7.58
C ASN A 358 6.32 9.44 7.34
N TYR A 359 5.62 9.07 8.41
CA TYR A 359 4.50 8.15 8.43
C TYR A 359 3.19 8.94 8.41
N SER A 360 2.29 8.61 7.49
CA SER A 360 0.93 9.17 7.46
C SER A 360 0.00 8.31 8.31
N LEU A 361 -0.27 8.74 9.54
CA LEU A 361 -1.15 8.06 10.50
C LEU A 361 -2.62 8.21 10.09
N PRO A 362 -3.28 7.16 9.57
CA PRO A 362 -4.68 7.25 9.15
C PRO A 362 -5.62 7.34 10.35
N ILE A 363 -6.62 8.21 10.26
CA ILE A 363 -7.68 8.34 11.25
C ILE A 363 -9.00 8.39 10.48
N CYS A 364 -9.72 7.28 10.50
CA CYS A 364 -10.97 7.11 9.78
C CYS A 364 -12.15 7.18 10.74
N LYS A 365 -13.22 7.88 10.34
CA LYS A 365 -14.45 8.02 11.14
C LYS A 365 -15.69 7.94 10.26
N LEU A 366 -16.75 7.40 10.83
CA LEU A 366 -18.10 7.61 10.33
C LEU A 366 -18.57 9.04 10.66
N PRO A 367 -19.47 9.61 9.85
CA PRO A 367 -19.95 10.98 9.97
C PRO A 367 -20.75 11.26 11.26
#